data_AF-A0A7S3SPV3-F1
#
_entry.id   AF-A0A7S3SPV3-F1
#
_cell.length_a   1.000
_cell.length_b   1.000
_cell.length_c   1.000
_cell.angle_alpha   90.00
_cell.angle_beta   90.00
_cell.angle_gamma   90.00
#
_symmetry.space_group_name_H-M   'P 1'
#
loop_
_entity.id
_entity.type
_entity.pdbx_description
1 polymer ?
#
loop_
_entity_poly.entity_id
_entity_poly.type
_entity_poly.pdbx_seq_one_letter_code
_entity_poly.pdbx_strand_id
1 'polypeptide(L)'
;ATTAADATDATAASGNDEQPEYSPQALMLRLRRLEAENAALLAEVEGLSRALPVCQAFVQTGGCDPDGPEELRRKCDEAIDAGASGYCECRAGGRANAVGCGHAQFTCAEACGALQQTSTVQAAVGASGALSTVSTVATDGPPQCRSLRGCRECASLEGCAWCLQTRRCAP
;
A
#
# COMPACT_ATOMS: atom_id res chain seq x y z
N ALA A 1 -30.48 -81.99 -7.42
CA ALA A 1 -30.52 -80.65 -8.04
C ALA A 1 -29.58 -79.74 -7.26
N THR A 2 -28.63 -79.14 -7.98
CA THR A 2 -27.73 -78.03 -7.60
C THR A 2 -28.52 -76.81 -7.10
N THR A 3 -28.05 -75.93 -6.19
CA THR A 3 -27.03 -74.86 -6.35
C THR A 3 -26.90 -74.13 -4.98
N ALA A 4 -25.71 -73.85 -4.45
CA ALA A 4 -24.88 -72.64 -4.57
C ALA A 4 -24.99 -71.67 -3.37
N ALA A 5 -23.84 -71.07 -3.03
CA ALA A 5 -23.55 -70.18 -1.91
C ALA A 5 -24.17 -68.78 -2.05
N ASP A 6 -24.27 -68.03 -0.96
CA ASP A 6 -24.10 -66.58 -0.98
C ASP A 6 -23.46 -66.05 0.31
N ALA A 7 -22.60 -65.06 0.13
CA ALA A 7 -21.79 -64.37 1.13
C ALA A 7 -22.38 -62.98 1.40
N THR A 8 -21.63 -62.13 2.11
CA THR A 8 -21.85 -60.68 2.34
C THR A 8 -22.80 -60.35 3.50
N ASP A 9 -22.64 -59.30 4.30
CA ASP A 9 -21.84 -58.08 4.19
C ASP A 9 -21.78 -57.35 5.55
N ALA A 10 -20.76 -56.49 5.70
CA ALA A 10 -20.75 -55.20 6.41
C ALA A 10 -21.08 -55.09 7.92
N THR A 11 -20.39 -54.31 8.76
CA THR A 11 -19.23 -53.41 8.61
C THR A 11 -18.81 -53.04 10.04
N ALA A 12 -17.53 -53.26 10.38
CA ALA A 12 -16.91 -52.58 11.50
C ALA A 12 -16.55 -51.16 11.06
N ALA A 13 -17.35 -50.17 11.42
CA ALA A 13 -16.98 -48.76 11.27
C ALA A 13 -16.05 -48.38 12.44
N SER A 14 -14.76 -48.66 12.32
CA SER A 14 -13.74 -47.88 13.02
C SER A 14 -13.50 -46.62 12.18
N GLY A 15 -14.15 -45.52 12.57
CA GLY A 15 -13.77 -44.20 12.12
C GLY A 15 -12.39 -43.90 12.70
N ASN A 16 -11.34 -44.20 11.93
CA ASN A 16 -10.03 -43.63 12.20
C ASN A 16 -10.06 -42.20 11.67
N ASP A 17 -9.87 -41.25 12.58
CA ASP A 17 -9.49 -39.88 12.29
C ASP A 17 -8.30 -39.88 11.33
N GLU A 18 -8.60 -39.62 10.05
CA GLU A 18 -7.60 -39.47 9.00
C GLU A 18 -6.93 -38.10 9.20
N GLN A 19 -5.98 -38.01 10.14
CA GLN A 19 -5.03 -36.92 10.16
C GLN A 19 -4.35 -36.90 8.79
N PRO A 20 -4.33 -35.78 8.06
CA PRO A 20 -3.68 -35.74 6.75
C PRO A 20 -2.19 -36.03 6.96
N GLU A 21 -1.77 -37.25 6.61
CA GLU A 21 -0.36 -37.63 6.55
C GLU A 21 0.30 -36.82 5.44
N TYR A 22 0.82 -35.65 5.79
CA TYR A 22 1.68 -34.89 4.91
C TYR A 22 2.97 -35.69 4.72
N SER A 23 3.06 -36.43 3.60
CA SER A 23 4.27 -37.16 3.24
C SER A 23 5.48 -36.22 3.21
N PRO A 24 6.70 -36.71 3.50
CA PRO A 24 7.92 -35.89 3.43
C PRO A 24 8.08 -35.16 2.09
N GLN A 25 7.61 -35.78 1.00
CA GLN A 25 7.61 -35.18 -0.34
C GLN A 25 6.62 -34.00 -0.46
N ALA A 26 5.41 -34.14 0.10
CA ALA A 26 4.42 -33.06 0.11
C ALA A 26 4.92 -31.84 0.90
N LEU A 27 5.63 -32.06 2.02
CA LEU A 27 6.26 -30.99 2.79
C LEU A 27 7.37 -30.28 2.01
N MET A 28 8.23 -31.03 1.31
CA MET A 28 9.31 -30.46 0.49
C MET A 28 8.77 -29.61 -0.66
N LEU A 29 7.68 -30.04 -1.31
CA LEU A 29 7.03 -29.26 -2.37
C LEU A 29 6.42 -27.96 -1.82
N ARG A 30 5.81 -28.01 -0.64
CA ARG A 30 5.27 -26.83 0.05
C ARG A 30 6.37 -25.86 0.45
N LEU A 31 7.49 -26.35 0.98
CA LEU A 31 8.63 -25.52 1.35
C LEU A 31 9.17 -24.75 0.15
N ARG A 32 9.41 -25.43 -0.98
CA ARG A 32 9.89 -24.77 -2.21
C ARG A 32 8.95 -23.68 -2.72
N ARG A 33 7.64 -23.90 -2.62
CA ARG A 33 6.64 -22.88 -2.97
C ARG A 33 6.76 -21.67 -2.05
N LEU A 34 6.84 -21.89 -0.74
CA LEU A 34 6.99 -20.81 0.25
C LEU A 34 8.29 -20.04 0.06
N GLU A 35 9.39 -20.72 -0.27
CA GLU A 35 10.67 -20.07 -0.60
C GLU A 35 10.54 -19.18 -1.83
N ALA A 36 9.84 -19.63 -2.87
CA ALA A 36 9.57 -18.82 -4.07
C ALA A 36 8.66 -17.62 -3.77
N GLU A 37 7.61 -17.81 -2.97
CA GLU A 37 6.71 -16.73 -2.52
C GLU A 37 7.47 -15.69 -1.67
N ASN A 38 8.31 -16.14 -0.73
CA ASN A 38 9.17 -15.25 0.05
C ASN A 38 10.15 -14.48 -0.84
N ALA A 39 10.76 -15.13 -1.84
CA ALA A 39 11.66 -14.46 -2.78
C ALA A 39 10.94 -13.38 -3.60
N ALA A 40 9.70 -13.64 -4.03
CA ALA A 40 8.88 -12.65 -4.73
C ALA A 40 8.56 -11.44 -3.84
N LEU A 41 8.15 -11.68 -2.59
CA LEU A 41 7.86 -10.60 -1.62
C LEU A 41 9.10 -9.75 -1.33
N LEU A 42 10.28 -10.37 -1.21
CA LEU A 42 11.53 -9.63 -1.01
C LEU A 42 11.83 -8.69 -2.18
N ALA A 43 11.62 -9.13 -3.42
CA ALA A 43 11.81 -8.29 -4.60
C ALA A 43 10.84 -7.08 -4.62
N GLU A 44 9.59 -7.26 -4.19
CA GLU A 44 8.62 -6.16 -4.06
C GLU A 44 9.07 -5.14 -2.98
N VAL A 45 9.50 -5.61 -1.81
CA VAL A 45 9.99 -4.76 -0.72
C VAL A 45 11.24 -3.98 -1.14
N GLU A 46 12.16 -4.62 -1.87
CA GLU A 46 13.33 -3.93 -2.43
C GLU A 46 12.92 -2.83 -3.42
N GLY A 47 11.94 -3.10 -4.28
CA GLY A 47 11.38 -2.11 -5.20
C GLY A 47 10.84 -0.88 -4.47
N LEU A 48 10.05 -1.10 -3.41
CA LEU A 48 9.54 -0.03 -2.57
C LEU A 48 10.68 0.76 -1.91
N SER A 49 11.67 0.07 -1.31
CA SER A 49 12.82 0.70 -0.65
C SER A 49 13.62 1.63 -1.56
N ARG A 50 13.70 1.31 -2.86
CA ARG A 50 14.36 2.15 -3.87
C ARG A 50 13.52 3.37 -4.25
N ALA A 51 12.20 3.27 -4.15
CA ALA A 51 11.25 4.35 -4.45
C ALA A 51 11.10 5.36 -3.30
N LEU A 52 11.53 5.02 -2.08
CA LEU A 52 11.52 5.97 -0.97
C LEU A 52 12.51 7.13 -1.23
N PRO A 53 12.07 8.39 -1.12
CA PRO A 53 12.92 9.57 -1.18
C PRO A 53 13.74 9.70 0.11
N VAL A 54 14.77 8.86 0.22
CA VAL A 54 15.74 8.91 1.32
C VAL A 54 16.75 10.01 1.03
N CYS A 55 17.03 10.89 1.99
CA CYS A 55 18.03 11.93 1.83
C CYS A 55 19.43 11.35 1.51
N GLN A 56 20.13 11.98 0.58
CA GLN A 56 21.53 11.71 0.25
C GLN A 56 22.46 12.76 0.85
N ALA A 57 22.14 14.05 0.63
CA ALA A 57 22.87 15.20 1.19
C ALA A 57 22.06 16.49 1.03
N PHE A 58 22.44 17.53 1.77
CA PHE A 58 22.20 18.91 1.35
C PHE A 58 23.33 19.35 0.42
N VAL A 59 23.00 19.78 -0.79
CA VAL A 59 23.93 20.40 -1.72
C VAL A 59 23.89 21.90 -1.47
N GLN A 60 24.91 22.42 -0.80
CA GLN A 60 25.05 23.85 -0.58
C GLN A 60 25.55 24.51 -1.86
N THR A 61 24.91 25.61 -2.24
CA THR A 61 25.25 26.41 -3.41
C THR A 61 25.64 27.83 -2.99
N GLY A 62 26.44 28.48 -3.82
CA GLY A 62 26.91 29.84 -3.58
C GLY A 62 25.97 30.91 -4.09
N GLY A 63 26.15 32.14 -3.59
CA GLY A 63 25.46 33.32 -4.10
C GLY A 63 24.01 33.48 -3.66
N CYS A 64 23.58 32.80 -2.59
CA CYS A 64 22.18 32.78 -2.14
C CYS A 64 21.21 32.26 -3.21
N ASP A 65 21.70 31.47 -4.16
CA ASP A 65 20.95 30.92 -5.29
C ASP A 65 20.95 29.39 -5.19
N PRO A 66 19.78 28.72 -5.06
CA PRO A 66 19.71 27.26 -5.02
C PRO A 66 20.24 26.55 -6.29
N ASP A 67 20.35 27.25 -7.42
CA ASP A 67 20.96 26.75 -8.65
C ASP A 67 22.37 27.32 -8.90
N GLY A 68 22.92 28.02 -7.90
CA GLY A 68 24.29 28.53 -7.89
C GLY A 68 25.35 27.42 -7.92
N PRO A 69 26.64 27.78 -8.01
CA PRO A 69 27.72 26.80 -8.03
C PRO A 69 27.72 25.99 -6.73
N GLU A 70 27.85 24.67 -6.83
CA GLU A 70 28.00 23.79 -5.66
C GLU A 70 29.26 24.18 -4.89
N GLU A 71 29.10 24.44 -3.59
CA GLU A 71 30.18 24.79 -2.68
C GLU A 71 30.57 23.61 -1.79
N LEU A 72 29.58 22.89 -1.26
CA LEU A 72 29.81 21.82 -0.28
C LEU A 72 28.59 20.89 -0.15
N ARG A 73 28.81 19.67 0.34
CA ARG A 73 27.74 18.72 0.70
C ARG A 73 27.67 18.48 2.20
N ARG A 74 26.49 18.70 2.80
CA ARG A 74 26.23 18.56 4.25
C ARG A 74 25.38 17.32 4.53
N LYS A 75 25.46 16.82 5.77
CA LYS A 75 24.75 15.60 6.18
C LYS A 75 23.25 15.84 6.30
N CYS A 76 22.45 14.78 6.13
CA CYS A 76 21.00 14.87 6.11
C CYS A 76 20.36 15.39 7.41
N ASP A 77 20.92 15.02 8.56
CA ASP A 77 20.43 15.41 9.89
C ASP A 77 21.06 16.73 10.38
N GLU A 78 21.92 17.35 9.56
CA GLU A 78 22.52 18.63 9.88
C GLU A 78 21.51 19.75 9.64
N ALA A 79 21.41 20.66 10.61
CA ALA A 79 20.54 21.82 10.51
C ALA A 79 21.07 22.82 9.47
N ILE A 80 20.24 23.18 8.50
CA ILE A 80 20.56 24.16 7.47
C ILE A 80 20.07 25.53 7.94
N ASP A 81 20.98 26.39 8.35
CA ASP A 81 20.67 27.74 8.82
C ASP A 81 20.27 28.68 7.68
N ALA A 82 19.54 29.75 8.03
CA ALA A 82 19.04 30.76 7.10
C ALA A 82 20.11 31.39 6.18
N GLY A 83 21.40 31.33 6.53
CA GLY A 83 22.47 31.90 5.73
C GLY A 83 22.93 31.04 4.56
N ALA A 84 22.47 29.79 4.45
CA ALA A 84 22.87 28.88 3.39
C ALA A 84 21.87 28.91 2.22
N SER A 85 22.37 28.71 1.00
CA SER A 85 21.55 28.36 -0.16
C SER A 85 21.85 26.95 -0.62
N GLY A 86 20.91 26.33 -1.31
CA GLY A 86 21.09 24.99 -1.84
C GLY A 86 19.80 24.21 -1.96
N TYR A 87 19.92 22.89 -2.04
CA TYR A 87 18.79 21.97 -2.10
C TYR A 87 19.14 20.62 -1.45
N CYS A 88 18.12 19.91 -1.00
CA CYS A 88 18.26 18.53 -0.57
C CYS A 88 18.21 17.60 -1.77
N GLU A 89 19.24 16.78 -1.91
CA GLU A 89 19.25 15.67 -2.86
C GLU A 89 18.62 14.45 -2.20
N CYS A 90 17.52 13.95 -2.78
CA CYS A 90 16.82 12.77 -2.33
C CYS A 90 17.02 11.61 -3.33
N ARG A 91 17.05 10.38 -2.82
CA ARG A 91 16.94 9.16 -3.63
C ARG A 91 15.64 9.18 -4.44
N ALA A 92 15.61 8.43 -5.54
CA ALA A 92 14.55 8.46 -6.55
C ALA A 92 14.44 9.80 -7.32
N GLY A 93 15.51 10.60 -7.36
CA GLY A 93 15.68 11.74 -8.26
C GLY A 93 14.98 13.02 -7.82
N GLY A 94 14.45 13.07 -6.59
CA GLY A 94 13.81 14.28 -6.05
C GLY A 94 14.82 15.31 -5.55
N ARG A 95 14.59 16.58 -5.87
CA ARG A 95 15.14 17.72 -5.12
C ARG A 95 14.07 18.21 -4.15
N ALA A 96 14.40 18.39 -2.87
CA ALA A 96 13.53 19.02 -1.89
C ALA A 96 14.17 20.32 -1.38
N ASN A 97 13.34 21.26 -0.90
CA ASN A 97 13.79 22.51 -0.27
C ASN A 97 14.93 23.21 -1.02
N ALA A 98 14.69 23.54 -2.29
CA ALA A 98 15.55 24.47 -3.02
C ALA A 98 15.35 25.87 -2.42
N VAL A 99 16.36 26.37 -1.73
CA VAL A 99 16.30 27.62 -0.95
C VAL A 99 17.46 28.55 -1.31
N GLY A 100 17.16 29.84 -1.37
CA GLY A 100 18.16 30.91 -1.22
C GLY A 100 18.30 31.30 0.25
N CYS A 101 19.20 32.23 0.57
CA CYS A 101 19.35 32.73 1.95
C CYS A 101 18.05 33.38 2.51
N GLY A 102 17.92 33.45 3.83
CA GLY A 102 16.79 34.03 4.56
C GLY A 102 15.67 33.05 4.91
N HIS A 103 15.87 31.75 4.74
CA HIS A 103 14.88 30.71 5.00
C HIS A 103 14.84 30.28 6.48
N ALA A 104 13.75 29.63 6.90
CA ALA A 104 13.68 28.99 8.23
C ALA A 104 14.63 27.78 8.29
N GLN A 105 15.17 27.46 9.47
CA GLN A 105 16.04 26.31 9.64
C GLN A 105 15.29 25.00 9.34
N PHE A 106 15.94 24.06 8.65
CA PHE A 106 15.40 22.73 8.35
C PHE A 106 16.51 21.67 8.26
N THR A 107 16.13 20.40 8.20
CA THR A 107 17.05 19.29 7.87
C THR A 107 16.62 18.61 6.57
N CYS A 108 17.58 18.04 5.84
CA CYS A 108 17.24 17.30 4.62
C CYS A 108 16.59 15.94 4.88
N ALA A 109 16.82 15.35 6.06
CA ALA A 109 16.09 14.16 6.49
C ALA A 109 14.57 14.40 6.51
N GLU A 110 14.13 15.52 7.09
CA GLU A 110 12.71 15.91 7.14
C GLU A 110 12.19 16.31 5.76
N ALA A 111 12.96 17.12 5.02
CA ALA A 111 12.57 17.61 3.69
C ALA A 111 12.31 16.46 2.70
N CYS A 112 13.23 15.48 2.63
CA CYS A 112 13.06 14.32 1.77
C CYS A 112 11.95 13.39 2.29
N GLY A 113 11.76 13.25 3.61
CA GLY A 113 10.65 12.51 4.21
C GLY A 113 9.28 13.05 3.81
N ALA A 114 9.13 14.38 3.66
CA ALA A 114 7.89 15.02 3.25
C ALA A 114 7.48 14.71 1.80
N LEU A 115 8.44 14.41 0.90
CA LEU A 115 8.13 14.02 -0.49
C LEU A 115 7.36 12.70 -0.60
N GLN A 116 7.38 11.85 0.43
CA GLN A 116 6.60 10.61 0.49
C GLN A 116 5.08 10.88 0.46
N GLN A 117 4.68 12.06 0.96
CA GLN A 117 3.28 12.43 1.14
C GLN A 117 2.65 12.99 -0.14
N THR A 118 3.45 13.40 -1.12
CA THR A 118 2.94 13.99 -2.38
C THR A 118 2.83 12.95 -3.50
N SER A 119 3.74 11.98 -3.57
CA SER A 119 3.74 10.94 -4.61
C SER A 119 2.61 9.91 -4.46
N THR A 120 2.19 9.61 -3.23
CA THR A 120 1.07 8.68 -2.96
C THR A 120 -0.30 9.30 -3.23
N VAL A 121 -0.41 10.63 -3.16
CA VAL A 121 -1.62 11.36 -3.56
C VAL A 121 -1.72 11.46 -5.09
N GLN A 122 -0.59 11.58 -5.81
CA GLN A 122 -0.62 11.75 -7.27
C GLN A 122 -0.69 10.42 -8.05
N ALA A 123 -0.14 9.33 -7.50
CA ALA A 123 -0.29 7.99 -8.08
C ALA A 123 -1.73 7.45 -7.98
N ALA A 124 -2.50 7.87 -6.96
CA ALA A 124 -3.91 7.55 -6.85
C ALA A 124 -4.80 8.34 -7.85
N VAL A 125 -4.33 9.50 -8.33
CA VAL A 125 -5.08 10.36 -9.27
C VAL A 125 -4.69 10.11 -10.74
N GLY A 126 -3.54 9.49 -11.01
CA GLY A 126 -3.07 9.21 -12.38
C GLY A 126 -3.51 7.87 -13.00
N ALA A 127 -4.02 6.92 -12.20
CA ALA A 127 -4.42 5.58 -12.68
C ALA A 127 -5.93 5.42 -12.91
N SER A 128 -6.70 6.51 -12.85
CA SER A 128 -8.10 6.50 -13.28
C SER A 128 -8.37 7.78 -14.05
N GLY A 129 -8.52 7.65 -15.36
CA GLY A 129 -9.07 8.68 -16.24
C GLY A 129 -10.54 8.95 -15.94
N ALA A 130 -10.84 9.33 -14.71
CA ALA A 130 -12.13 9.84 -14.27
C ALA A 130 -11.86 11.14 -13.52
N LEU A 131 -12.03 12.26 -14.23
CA LEU A 131 -12.30 13.56 -13.64
C LEU A 131 -13.32 13.37 -12.51
N SER A 132 -12.89 13.49 -11.25
CA SER A 132 -13.80 13.64 -10.14
C SER A 132 -13.64 15.04 -9.60
N THR A 133 -14.66 15.85 -9.90
CA THR A 133 -14.93 17.11 -9.21
C THR A 133 -14.79 16.91 -7.71
N VAL A 134 -13.84 17.61 -7.09
CA VAL A 134 -13.85 17.83 -5.66
C VAL A 134 -15.17 18.52 -5.33
N SER A 135 -16.12 17.76 -4.77
CA SER A 135 -17.18 18.31 -3.95
C SER A 135 -16.72 18.22 -2.51
N THR A 136 -16.53 19.38 -1.92
CA THR A 136 -16.29 19.61 -0.50
C THR A 136 -17.28 18.80 0.34
N VAL A 137 -16.74 18.01 1.26
CA VAL A 137 -17.50 17.36 2.33
C VAL A 137 -18.17 18.44 3.18
N ALA A 138 -19.50 18.53 3.04
CA ALA A 138 -20.36 19.13 4.04
C ALA A 138 -20.87 18.00 4.94
N THR A 139 -20.67 18.17 6.24
CA THR A 139 -21.27 17.39 7.32
C THR A 139 -22.80 17.58 7.31
N ASP A 140 -23.57 16.51 7.05
CA ASP A 140 -24.91 16.20 7.59
C ASP A 140 -25.65 15.14 6.72
N GLY A 141 -25.77 13.89 7.20
CA GLY A 141 -26.74 12.86 6.76
C GLY A 141 -26.64 12.29 5.32
N PRO A 142 -26.93 10.99 5.06
CA PRO A 142 -26.51 10.31 3.83
C PRO A 142 -27.47 10.46 2.64
N PRO A 143 -27.07 11.06 1.49
CA PRO A 143 -27.91 11.14 0.31
C PRO A 143 -27.42 10.20 -0.81
N GLN A 144 -27.23 8.90 -0.54
CA GLN A 144 -26.83 7.96 -1.60
C GLN A 144 -27.40 6.52 -1.50
N CYS A 145 -28.36 6.20 -0.60
CA CYS A 145 -28.87 4.81 -0.53
C CYS A 145 -29.44 4.32 -1.89
N ARG A 146 -30.09 5.21 -2.67
CA ARG A 146 -30.86 4.85 -3.88
C ARG A 146 -30.03 4.36 -5.08
N SER A 147 -28.72 4.53 -5.09
CA SER A 147 -27.84 4.10 -6.19
C SER A 147 -27.36 2.65 -6.03
N LEU A 148 -27.52 2.05 -4.84
CA LEU A 148 -27.07 0.70 -4.53
C LEU A 148 -28.05 -0.36 -5.04
N ARG A 149 -27.53 -1.34 -5.80
CA ARG A 149 -28.30 -2.48 -6.32
C ARG A 149 -28.12 -3.77 -5.52
N GLY A 150 -27.35 -3.72 -4.44
CA GLY A 150 -27.00 -4.88 -3.62
C GLY A 150 -27.49 -4.77 -2.18
N CYS A 151 -28.11 -5.85 -1.69
CA CYS A 151 -28.55 -5.97 -0.29
C CYS A 151 -27.41 -5.75 0.71
N ARG A 152 -26.25 -6.39 0.45
CA ARG A 152 -25.10 -6.37 1.35
C ARG A 152 -24.48 -4.97 1.48
N GLU A 153 -24.38 -4.27 0.36
CA GLU A 153 -23.80 -2.91 0.30
C GLU A 153 -24.75 -1.88 0.92
N CYS A 154 -26.06 -2.05 0.70
CA CYS A 154 -27.08 -1.20 1.32
C CYS A 154 -27.10 -1.34 2.85
N ALA A 155 -27.06 -2.58 3.36
CA ALA A 155 -27.12 -2.85 4.80
C ALA A 155 -25.82 -2.51 5.55
N SER A 156 -24.72 -2.24 4.85
CA SER A 156 -23.46 -1.80 5.46
C SER A 156 -23.39 -0.30 5.69
N LEU A 157 -24.37 0.48 5.22
CA LEU A 157 -24.43 1.93 5.41
C LEU A 157 -25.34 2.29 6.59
N GLU A 158 -24.86 3.17 7.46
CA GLU A 158 -25.68 3.72 8.53
C GLU A 158 -26.81 4.59 7.95
N GLY A 159 -28.03 4.32 8.37
CA GLY A 159 -29.22 5.03 7.89
C GLY A 159 -29.69 4.62 6.49
N CYS A 160 -29.35 3.42 6.03
CA CYS A 160 -29.97 2.79 4.85
C CYS A 160 -30.59 1.42 5.20
N ALA A 161 -31.67 1.04 4.51
CA ALA A 161 -32.33 -0.26 4.61
C ALA A 161 -32.64 -0.87 3.23
N TRP A 162 -32.48 -2.18 3.12
CA TRP A 162 -32.75 -2.94 1.89
C TRP A 162 -34.16 -3.53 1.88
N CYS A 163 -34.95 -3.18 0.85
CA CYS A 163 -36.25 -3.80 0.61
C CYS A 163 -36.11 -5.05 -0.28
N LEU A 164 -36.31 -6.24 0.28
CA LEU A 164 -36.23 -7.51 -0.45
C LEU A 164 -37.29 -7.64 -1.56
N GLN A 165 -38.48 -7.08 -1.35
CA GLN A 165 -39.60 -7.16 -2.28
C GLN A 165 -39.36 -6.32 -3.54
N THR A 166 -38.85 -5.09 -3.38
CA THR A 166 -38.63 -4.16 -4.50
C THR A 166 -37.20 -4.19 -5.03
N ARG A 167 -36.28 -4.87 -4.31
CA ARG A 167 -34.84 -4.88 -4.54
C ARG A 167 -34.25 -3.48 -4.68
N ARG A 168 -34.66 -2.60 -3.76
CA ARG A 168 -34.22 -1.21 -3.71
C ARG A 168 -33.68 -0.88 -2.34
N CYS A 169 -32.64 -0.06 -2.35
CA CYS A 169 -32.09 0.54 -1.15
C CYS A 169 -32.72 1.91 -0.94
N ALA A 170 -33.11 2.20 0.29
CA ALA A 170 -33.73 3.45 0.71
C ALA A 170 -33.11 3.88 2.06
N PRO A 171 -33.17 5.16 2.42
CA PRO A 171 -32.88 5.59 3.78
C PRO A 171 -33.83 4.90 4.78
#